data_AF-A0A0K2VKP4-F1
#
_entry.id   AF-A0A0K2VKP4-F1
#
_cell.length_a   1.000
_cell.length_b   1.000
_cell.length_c   1.000
_cell.angle_alpha   90.00
_cell.angle_beta   90.00
_cell.angle_gamma   90.00
#
_symmetry.space_group_name_H-M   'P 1'
#
loop_
_entity.id
_entity.type
_entity.pdbx_description
1 polymer ?
#
loop_
_entity_poly.entity_id
_entity_poly.type
_entity_poly.pdbx_seq_one_letter_code
_entity_poly.pdbx_strand_id
1 'polypeptide(L)'
;FIFSDLVLPICLNVDKSKIKFGATGTVSGIKGYNMDYLLKSGGVTIYDSIEGRCSYPGVFCTKHSTYIETLYSGASVSMCLNNKCALVGLLATNQLLTSTLDSFIYHFTDIAHFIPWIYSNTI
;
A
#
# COMPACT_ATOMS: atom_id res chain seq x y z
N PHE A 1 7.91 -6.31 -22.62
CA PHE A 1 6.67 -6.69 -21.92
C PHE A 1 5.52 -6.66 -22.92
N ILE A 2 4.58 -7.61 -22.84
CA ILE A 2 3.38 -7.62 -23.69
C ILE A 2 2.21 -7.19 -22.82
N PHE A 3 1.58 -6.07 -23.18
CA PHE A 3 0.35 -5.63 -22.54
C PHE A 3 -0.83 -6.44 -23.05
N SER A 4 -1.75 -6.78 -22.15
CA SER A 4 -2.98 -7.51 -22.47
C SER A 4 -4.06 -7.15 -21.45
N ASP A 5 -5.27 -7.67 -21.64
CA ASP A 5 -6.38 -7.46 -20.70
C ASP A 5 -6.07 -8.02 -19.28
N LEU A 6 -5.09 -8.91 -19.15
CA LEU A 6 -4.61 -9.46 -17.88
C LEU A 6 -3.36 -8.76 -17.33
N VAL A 7 -2.69 -7.95 -18.15
CA VAL A 7 -1.42 -7.30 -17.80
C VAL A 7 -1.46 -5.85 -18.26
N LEU A 8 -1.91 -4.98 -17.36
CA LEU A 8 -2.01 -3.54 -17.57
C LEU A 8 -1.16 -2.80 -16.53
N PRO A 9 -0.45 -1.74 -16.94
CA PRO A 9 0.24 -0.87 -15.99
C PRO A 9 -0.78 -0.08 -15.17
N ILE A 10 -0.42 0.20 -13.92
CA ILE A 10 -1.19 1.08 -13.05
C ILE A 10 -0.67 2.52 -13.13
N CYS A 11 -1.55 3.50 -12.99
CA CYS A 11 -1.14 4.90 -12.92
C CYS A 11 -0.29 5.15 -11.66
N LEU A 12 0.69 6.05 -11.74
CA LEU A 12 1.40 6.52 -10.56
C LEU A 12 0.64 7.66 -9.90
N ASN A 13 0.56 7.65 -8.57
CA ASN A 13 0.01 8.78 -7.83
C ASN A 13 1.02 9.93 -7.77
N VAL A 14 0.92 10.85 -8.73
CA VAL A 14 1.74 12.09 -8.74
C VAL A 14 1.21 13.16 -7.79
N ASP A 15 -0.01 13.00 -7.28
CA ASP A 15 -0.67 13.97 -6.42
C ASP A 15 -0.63 13.50 -4.96
N LYS A 16 0.24 14.16 -4.18
CA LYS A 16 0.41 13.90 -2.74
C LYS A 16 -0.89 14.12 -1.94
N SER A 17 -1.86 14.86 -2.49
CA SER A 17 -3.14 15.12 -1.81
C SER A 17 -4.07 13.92 -1.74
N LYS A 18 -3.75 12.78 -2.39
CA LYS A 18 -4.59 11.58 -2.37
C LYS A 18 -4.40 10.70 -1.13
N ILE A 19 -3.25 10.79 -0.46
CA ILE A 19 -2.99 10.07 0.78
C ILE A 19 -3.42 11.01 1.92
N LYS A 20 -4.72 11.01 2.21
CA LYS A 20 -5.29 11.72 3.36
C LYS A 20 -5.71 10.73 4.42
N PHE A 21 -5.64 11.14 5.67
CA PHE A 21 -6.25 10.41 6.76
C PHE A 21 -7.70 10.04 6.44
N GLY A 22 -8.05 8.76 6.65
CA GLY A 22 -9.40 8.24 6.42
C GLY A 22 -9.68 7.88 4.96
N ALA A 23 -8.77 8.15 4.03
CA ALA A 23 -8.94 7.73 2.64
C ALA A 23 -8.88 6.20 2.53
N THR A 24 -9.67 5.64 1.62
CA THR A 24 -9.77 4.18 1.43
C THR A 24 -9.07 3.75 0.16
N GLY A 25 -8.45 2.58 0.23
CA GLY A 25 -7.79 1.92 -0.90
C GLY A 25 -8.07 0.43 -0.91
N THR A 26 -7.57 -0.25 -1.93
CA THR A 26 -7.56 -1.71 -2.03
C THR A 26 -6.14 -2.19 -2.01
N VAL A 27 -5.79 -3.01 -1.02
CA VAL A 27 -4.53 -3.76 -1.01
C VAL A 27 -4.73 -5.04 -1.81
N SER A 28 -3.73 -5.42 -2.61
CA SER A 28 -3.71 -6.68 -3.35
C SER A 28 -2.32 -7.30 -3.30
N GLY A 29 -2.25 -8.61 -3.10
CA GLY A 29 -0.99 -9.35 -3.02
C GLY A 29 -1.20 -10.86 -2.89
N ILE A 30 -0.09 -11.60 -2.84
CA ILE A 30 -0.10 -13.04 -2.62
C ILE A 30 -0.02 -13.32 -1.11
N LYS A 31 -0.89 -14.22 -0.64
CA LYS A 31 -0.91 -14.69 0.74
C LYS A 31 0.16 -15.77 0.97
N GLY A 32 0.98 -15.61 2.00
CA GLY A 32 2.14 -16.47 2.28
C GLY A 32 1.91 -17.61 3.29
N TYR A 33 0.77 -17.65 3.98
CA TYR A 33 0.48 -18.70 4.97
C TYR A 33 -0.58 -19.67 4.44
N ASN A 34 -0.23 -20.96 4.39
CA ASN A 34 -1.00 -22.14 3.96
C ASN A 34 -0.98 -22.54 2.47
N MET A 35 0.09 -22.22 1.73
CA MET A 35 0.45 -22.80 0.40
C MET A 35 -0.53 -22.62 -0.77
N ASP A 36 -1.71 -22.06 -0.57
CA ASP A 36 -2.58 -21.61 -1.65
C ASP A 36 -2.07 -20.24 -2.14
N TYR A 37 -1.08 -20.23 -3.05
CA TYR A 37 -0.52 -19.03 -3.69
C TYR A 37 -1.56 -18.28 -4.53
N LEU A 38 -2.55 -17.71 -3.85
CA LEU A 38 -3.70 -17.04 -4.43
C LEU A 38 -3.55 -15.53 -4.27
N LEU A 39 -3.92 -14.82 -5.33
CA LEU A 39 -4.13 -13.39 -5.28
C LEU A 39 -5.31 -13.10 -4.34
N LYS A 40 -5.05 -12.28 -3.33
CA LYS A 40 -6.05 -11.77 -2.41
C LYS A 40 -6.08 -10.26 -2.50
N SER A 41 -7.26 -9.70 -2.30
CA SER A 41 -7.47 -8.27 -2.21
C SER A 41 -8.46 -7.92 -1.10
N GLY A 42 -8.35 -6.71 -0.58
CA GLY A 42 -9.22 -6.23 0.49
C GLY A 42 -9.15 -4.72 0.67
N GLY A 43 -10.21 -4.16 1.25
CA GLY A 43 -10.28 -2.75 1.59
C GLY A 43 -9.32 -2.40 2.75
N VAL A 44 -8.68 -1.24 2.63
CA VAL A 44 -7.81 -0.67 3.67
C VAL A 44 -8.11 0.81 3.83
N THR A 45 -7.92 1.32 5.05
CA THR A 45 -8.06 2.75 5.36
C THR A 45 -6.71 3.31 5.74
N ILE A 46 -6.34 4.42 5.10
CA ILE A 46 -5.09 5.14 5.31
C ILE A 46 -5.15 5.93 6.61
N TYR A 47 -4.07 5.85 7.37
CA TYR A 47 -3.84 6.57 8.61
C TYR A 47 -2.52 7.34 8.47
N ASP A 48 -2.66 8.66 8.39
CA ASP A 48 -1.55 9.60 8.14
C ASP A 48 -0.63 9.77 9.36
N SER A 49 -1.18 9.63 10.57
CA SER A 49 -0.37 9.49 11.79
C SER A 49 -1.24 9.02 12.96
N ILE A 50 -1.07 7.78 13.39
CA ILE A 50 -1.50 7.41 14.73
C ILE A 50 -0.29 7.67 15.63
N GLU A 51 -0.34 8.74 16.42
CA GLU A 51 0.54 8.94 17.59
C GLU A 51 2.05 8.83 17.31
N GLY A 52 2.55 9.46 16.24
CA GLY A 52 3.99 9.48 15.95
C GLY A 52 4.59 8.17 15.41
N ARG A 53 3.81 7.09 15.31
CA ARG A 53 4.29 5.75 14.90
C ARG A 53 4.47 5.61 13.40
N CYS A 54 3.90 6.53 12.63
CA CYS A 54 3.91 6.55 11.17
C CYS A 54 4.53 7.84 10.64
N SER A 55 5.49 8.40 11.37
CA SER A 55 6.05 9.73 11.09
C SER A 55 7.36 9.69 10.30
N TYR A 56 7.62 8.60 9.58
CA TYR A 56 8.79 8.48 8.72
C TYR A 56 8.51 9.12 7.35
N PRO A 57 9.41 9.98 6.83
CA PRO A 57 9.27 10.51 5.48
C PRO A 57 9.16 9.39 4.44
N GLY A 58 8.18 9.51 3.54
CA GLY A 58 7.96 8.53 2.47
C GLY A 58 7.31 7.23 2.94
N VAL A 59 6.69 7.22 4.12
CA VAL A 59 5.92 6.09 4.65
C VAL A 59 4.56 6.60 5.10
N PHE A 60 3.51 5.83 4.82
CA PHE A 60 2.21 5.99 5.46
C PHE A 60 1.78 4.67 6.09
N CYS A 61 0.73 4.71 6.91
CA CYS A 61 0.22 3.54 7.58
C CYS A 61 -1.23 3.24 7.24
N THR A 62 -1.63 2.02 7.57
CA THR A 62 -3.05 1.65 7.66
C THR A 62 -3.34 1.07 9.03
N LYS A 63 -4.62 1.12 9.42
CA LYS A 63 -5.11 0.32 10.55
C LYS A 63 -5.00 -1.17 10.25
N HIS A 64 -5.17 -1.97 11.30
CA HIS A 64 -5.26 -3.41 11.21
C HIS A 64 -6.30 -3.82 10.16
N SER A 65 -5.90 -4.74 9.29
CA SER A 65 -6.74 -5.39 8.30
C SER A 65 -6.28 -6.83 8.18
N THR A 66 -7.21 -7.76 8.40
CA THR A 66 -6.97 -9.21 8.29
C THR A 66 -6.52 -9.62 6.88
N TYR A 67 -6.77 -8.76 5.88
CA TYR A 67 -6.28 -8.94 4.53
C TYR A 67 -4.77 -8.71 4.42
N ILE A 68 -4.19 -7.79 5.18
CA ILE A 68 -2.77 -7.41 5.08
C ILE A 68 -1.87 -8.38 5.84
N GLU A 69 -2.34 -8.90 6.98
CA GLU A 69 -1.57 -9.74 7.92
C GLU A 69 -0.78 -10.86 7.24
N THR A 70 -1.32 -11.37 6.14
CA THR A 70 -0.83 -12.56 5.47
C THR A 70 -0.20 -12.31 4.10
N LEU A 71 -0.11 -11.05 3.65
CA LEU A 71 0.45 -10.70 2.35
C LEU A 71 1.98 -10.57 2.42
N TYR A 72 2.64 -10.96 1.33
CA TYR A 72 4.06 -10.66 1.15
C TYR A 72 4.32 -9.17 0.95
N SER A 73 5.51 -8.71 1.38
CA SER A 73 6.00 -7.37 1.09
C SER A 73 6.06 -7.09 -0.40
N GLY A 74 5.85 -5.82 -0.75
CA GLY A 74 5.64 -5.41 -2.14
C GLY A 74 4.19 -5.55 -2.61
N ALA A 75 3.28 -6.08 -1.79
CA ALA A 75 1.84 -6.00 -2.06
C ALA A 75 1.43 -4.54 -2.29
N SER A 76 0.68 -4.30 -3.36
CA SER A 76 0.31 -2.96 -3.79
C SER A 76 -0.96 -2.52 -3.09
N VAL A 77 -1.00 -1.26 -2.66
CA VAL A 77 -2.26 -0.58 -2.38
C VAL A 77 -2.55 0.44 -3.47
N SER A 78 -3.78 0.37 -3.97
CA SER A 78 -4.28 1.23 -5.03
C SER A 78 -5.50 2.01 -4.57
N MET A 79 -5.69 3.19 -5.14
CA MET A 79 -6.89 4.00 -4.93
C MET A 79 -7.50 4.36 -6.27
N CYS A 80 -8.81 4.16 -6.40
CA CYS A 80 -9.53 4.40 -7.65
C CYS A 80 -10.47 5.60 -7.50
N LEU A 81 -10.32 6.58 -8.39
CA LEU A 81 -11.20 7.74 -8.51
C LEU A 81 -11.59 7.90 -9.97
N ASN A 82 -12.88 8.07 -10.26
CA ASN A 82 -13.39 8.27 -11.64
C ASN A 82 -12.87 7.20 -12.62
N ASN A 83 -12.99 5.91 -12.24
CA ASN A 83 -12.54 4.75 -13.02
C ASN A 83 -11.04 4.69 -13.33
N LYS A 84 -10.21 5.51 -12.67
CA LYS A 84 -8.76 5.46 -12.78
C LYS A 84 -8.17 5.08 -11.43
N CYS A 85 -7.42 3.98 -11.43
CA CYS A 85 -6.71 3.52 -10.25
C CYS A 85 -5.25 3.98 -10.31
N ALA A 86 -4.75 4.49 -9.19
CA ALA A 86 -3.35 4.84 -9.02
C ALA A 86 -2.72 3.99 -7.92
N LEU A 87 -1.47 3.61 -8.12
CA LEU A 87 -0.63 3.03 -7.09
C LEU A 87 -0.29 4.12 -6.07
N VAL A 88 -0.66 3.89 -4.82
CA VAL A 88 -0.39 4.84 -3.73
C VAL A 88 0.66 4.33 -2.77
N GLY A 89 0.78 3.01 -2.60
CA GLY A 89 1.80 2.45 -1.74
C GLY A 89 2.16 0.99 -1.98
N LEU A 90 3.26 0.58 -1.37
CA LEU A 90 3.75 -0.80 -1.36
C LEU A 90 3.95 -1.24 0.09
N LEU A 91 3.44 -2.41 0.44
CA LEU A 91 3.57 -2.97 1.78
C LEU A 91 5.05 -3.21 2.12
N ALA A 92 5.50 -2.63 3.24
CA ALA A 92 6.86 -2.78 3.77
C ALA A 92 6.84 -3.76 4.96
N THR A 93 7.81 -4.69 5.00
CA THR A 93 7.80 -5.91 5.84
C THR A 93 7.83 -5.69 7.35
N ASN A 94 8.05 -4.47 7.85
CA ASN A 94 8.17 -4.23 9.29
C ASN A 94 6.79 -4.05 9.93
N GLN A 95 6.16 -5.17 10.26
CA GLN A 95 5.14 -5.23 11.29
C GLN A 95 5.82 -4.91 12.63
N LEU A 96 5.70 -3.67 13.11
CA LEU A 96 6.03 -3.39 14.51
C LEU A 96 4.88 -3.91 15.36
N LEU A 97 5.03 -5.13 15.87
CA LEU A 97 4.23 -5.66 16.98
C LEU A 97 4.50 -4.80 18.21
N THR A 98 3.68 -3.77 18.43
CA THR A 98 3.75 -3.01 19.69
C THR A 98 2.83 -3.66 20.70
N SER A 99 3.42 -4.26 21.73
CA SER A 99 2.81 -5.15 22.72
C SER A 99 1.81 -4.49 23.70
N THR A 100 1.20 -3.35 23.37
CA THR A 100 0.39 -2.60 24.34
C THR A 100 -0.97 -2.10 23.86
N LEU A 101 -1.41 -2.35 22.63
CA LEU A 101 -2.81 -2.19 22.21
C LEU A 101 -3.09 -3.13 21.03
N ASP A 102 -4.27 -3.74 21.01
CA ASP A 102 -4.83 -4.64 19.99
C ASP A 102 -4.99 -4.02 18.58
N SER A 103 -4.03 -3.24 18.12
CA SER A 103 -4.04 -2.59 16.80
C SER A 103 -2.71 -2.82 16.10
N PHE A 104 -2.66 -3.84 15.23
CA PHE A 104 -1.59 -3.96 14.25
C PHE A 104 -1.60 -2.73 13.33
N ILE A 105 -0.43 -2.13 13.14
CA ILE A 105 -0.22 -1.03 12.19
C ILE A 105 0.66 -1.59 11.07
N TYR A 106 0.23 -1.37 9.83
CA TYR A 106 0.99 -1.79 8.65
C TYR A 106 1.61 -0.57 7.97
N HIS A 107 2.90 -0.68 7.66
CA HIS A 107 3.66 0.36 6.99
C HIS A 107 3.65 0.15 5.48
N PHE A 108 3.45 1.23 4.75
CA PHE A 108 3.52 1.27 3.30
C PHE A 108 4.50 2.35 2.86
N THR A 109 5.33 2.03 1.86
CA THR A 109 6.09 3.04 1.13
C THR A 109 5.13 3.98 0.40
N ASP A 110 5.22 5.29 0.63
CA ASP A 110 4.46 6.32 -0.09
C ASP A 110 5.05 6.53 -1.48
N ILE A 111 4.35 6.08 -2.52
CA ILE A 111 4.81 6.21 -3.90
C ILE A 111 4.93 7.67 -4.34
N ALA A 112 4.05 8.55 -3.87
CA ALA A 112 4.06 9.97 -4.24
C ALA A 112 5.33 10.67 -3.73
N HIS A 113 5.92 10.18 -2.63
CA HIS A 113 7.21 10.66 -2.12
C HIS A 113 8.37 10.33 -3.07
N PHE A 114 8.35 9.16 -3.70
CA PHE A 114 9.47 8.65 -4.51
C PHE A 114 9.34 8.92 -6.02
N ILE A 115 8.25 9.55 -6.50
CA ILE A 115 8.06 9.87 -7.92
C ILE A 115 9.28 10.53 -8.58
N PRO A 116 9.93 11.57 -8.01
CA PRO A 116 11.09 12.18 -8.65
C PRO A 116 12.24 11.19 -8.86
N TRP A 117 12.49 10.33 -7.86
CA TRP A 117 13.53 9.30 -7.93
C TRP A 117 13.16 8.18 -8.92
N ILE A 118 11.89 7.78 -8.98
CA ILE A 118 11.42 6.78 -9.95
C ILE A 118 11.68 7.29 -11.38
N TYR A 119 11.32 8.55 -11.68
CA TYR A 119 11.54 9.10 -13.02
C TYR A 119 13.02 9.22 -13.39
N SER A 120 13.90 9.56 -12.44
CA SER A 120 15.34 9.67 -12.74
C SER A 120 16.05 8.33 -12.96
N ASN A 121 15.43 7.21 -12.59
CA ASN A 121 16.03 5.86 -12.71
C ASN A 121 15.33 4.98 -13.75
N THR A 122 14.21 5.43 -14.31
CA THR A 122 13.41 4.65 -15.27
C THR A 122 13.41 5.26 -16.67
N ILE A 123 13.73 6.55 -16.79
CA ILE A 123 13.83 7.29 -18.06
C ILE A 123 15.29 7.47 -18.43
#